data_AF-A0A956UPT0-F1
#
_entry.id   AF-A0A956UPT0-F1
#
_cell.length_a   1.000
_cell.length_b   1.000
_cell.length_c   1.000
_cell.angle_alpha   90.00
_cell.angle_beta   90.00
_cell.angle_gamma   90.00
#
_symmetry.space_group_name_H-M   'P 1'
#
loop_
_entity.id
_entity.type
_entity.pdbx_description
1 polymer ?
#
loop_
_entity_poly.entity_id
_entity_poly.type
_entity_poly.pdbx_seq_one_letter_code
_entity_poly.pdbx_strand_id
1 'polypeptide(L)' 'MSEYFFVAIAGAVIAFIAILNLHIWVGLEEGYAATPADVLDRSLFLVLVDVLLLVGGFLLGIVIMASRRSSRPT' A
#
# COMPACT_ATOMS: atom_id res chain seq x y z
N MET A 1 1.14 -18.04 14.59
CA MET A 1 0.96 -16.91 13.65
C MET A 1 1.99 -17.09 12.54
N SER A 2 1.57 -17.24 11.28
CA SER A 2 2.48 -17.66 10.20
C SER A 2 3.37 -16.50 9.74
N GLU A 3 4.59 -16.79 9.27
CA GLU A 3 5.55 -15.79 8.75
C GLU A 3 4.94 -14.92 7.62
N TYR A 4 3.96 -15.45 6.89
CA TYR A 4 3.17 -14.75 5.87
C TYR A 4 2.34 -13.59 6.42
N PHE A 5 1.86 -13.70 7.67
CA PHE A 5 1.07 -12.67 8.32
C PHE A 5 1.89 -11.39 8.53
N PHE A 6 3.14 -11.53 9.00
CA PHE A 6 4.02 -10.39 9.26
C PHE A 6 4.47 -9.70 7.97
N VAL A 7 4.74 -10.45 6.90
CA VAL A 7 5.13 -9.87 5.60
C VAL A 7 3.94 -9.17 4.92
N ALA A 8 2.74 -9.76 4.99
CA ALA A 8 1.53 -9.12 4.47
C ALA A 8 1.22 -7.81 5.22
N ILE A 9 1.37 -7.80 6.55
CA ILE A 9 1.24 -6.59 7.37
C ILE A 9 2.29 -5.56 6.99
N ALA A 10 3.56 -5.95 6.87
CA ALA A 10 4.63 -5.03 6.48
C ALA A 10 4.36 -4.40 5.11
N GLY A 11 3.90 -5.18 4.13
CA GLY A 11 3.51 -4.69 2.81
C GLY A 11 2.34 -3.70 2.88
N ALA A 12 1.31 -3.99 3.68
CA ALA A 12 0.19 -3.09 3.88
C ALA A 12 0.61 -1.77 4.55
N VAL A 13 1.49 -1.83 5.57
CA VAL A 13 2.01 -0.64 6.25
C VAL A 13 2.82 0.23 5.30
N ILE A 14 3.68 -0.35 4.47
CA ILE A 14 4.48 0.40 3.48
C ILE A 14 3.57 1.07 2.45
N ALA A 15 2.57 0.35 1.94
CA ALA A 15 1.60 0.92 1.00
C ALA A 15 0.85 2.10 1.62
N PHE A 16 0.42 1.95 2.88
CA PHE A 16 -0.27 3.01 3.62
C PHE A 16 0.60 4.26 3.79
N ILE A 17 1.87 4.10 4.16
CA ILE A 17 2.83 5.21 4.27
C ILE A 17 3.01 5.90 2.91
N ALA A 18 3.14 5.14 1.83
CA ALA A 18 3.32 5.69 0.48
C ALA A 18 2.11 6.53 0.03
N ILE A 19 0.89 6.03 0.27
CA ILE A 19 -0.37 6.75 -0.01
C ILE A 19 -0.41 8.08 0.74
N LEU A 20 -0.12 8.06 2.04
CA LEU A 20 -0.16 9.27 2.85
C LEU A 20 0.88 10.31 2.41
N ASN A 21 2.08 9.87 2.02
CA ASN A 21 3.09 10.77 1.48
C ASN A 21 2.68 11.35 0.12
N LEU A 22 2.03 10.57 -0.74
CA LEU A 22 1.48 11.05 -2.01
C LEU A 22 0.41 12.13 -1.78
N HIS A 23 -0.47 11.93 -0.80
CA HIS A 23 -1.52 12.89 -0.43
C HIS A 23 -0.99 14.24 0.07
N ILE A 24 0.09 14.21 0.86
CA ILE A 24 0.78 15.42 1.31
C ILE A 24 1.46 16.11 0.12
N TRP A 25 2.11 15.35 -0.76
CA TRP A 25 2.80 15.90 -1.92
C TRP A 25 1.86 16.58 -2.92
N VAL A 26 0.64 16.07 -3.07
CA VAL A 26 -0.39 16.66 -3.95
C VAL A 26 -1.13 17.83 -3.28
N GLY A 27 -0.79 18.17 -2.04
CA GLY A 27 -1.25 19.40 -1.40
C GLY A 27 -2.70 19.33 -0.92
N LEU A 28 -3.14 18.17 -0.41
CA LEU A 28 -4.31 18.16 0.47
C LEU A 28 -3.98 19.03 1.69
N GLU A 29 -4.74 20.10 1.92
CA GLU A 29 -4.48 21.11 2.96
C GLU A 29 -4.40 20.49 4.37
N GLU A 30 -5.04 19.34 4.57
CA GLU A 30 -5.08 18.60 5.82
C GLU A 30 -4.01 17.49 5.93
N GLY A 31 -3.23 17.23 4.86
CA GLY A 31 -2.13 16.26 4.87
C GLY A 31 -2.53 14.87 5.38
N TYR A 32 -1.92 14.42 6.48
CA TYR A 32 -2.22 13.13 7.14
C TYR A 32 -3.62 13.03 7.76
N ALA A 33 -4.31 14.16 7.96
CA ALA A 33 -5.69 14.18 8.47
C ALA A 33 -6.75 14.07 7.35
N ALA A 34 -6.33 14.20 6.08
CA ALA A 34 -7.23 14.11 4.94
C ALA A 34 -7.91 12.73 4.90
N THR A 35 -9.23 12.74 4.78
CA THR A 35 -10.02 11.52 4.68
C THR A 35 -10.02 11.00 3.24
N PRO A 36 -10.31 9.70 3.02
CA PRO A 36 -10.45 9.16 1.67
C PRO A 36 -11.53 9.86 0.82
N ALA A 37 -12.53 10.46 1.47
CA ALA A 37 -13.56 11.24 0.79
C ALA A 37 -12.98 12.55 0.21
N ASP A 38 -12.08 13.21 0.93
CA ASP A 38 -11.42 14.44 0.48
C ASP A 38 -10.51 14.18 -0.73
N VAL A 39 -9.95 12.97 -0.83
CA VAL A 39 -9.15 12.51 -1.97
C VAL A 39 -10.04 12.28 -3.20
N LEU A 40 -11.21 11.65 -3.01
CA LEU A 40 -12.22 11.44 -4.06
C LEU A 40 -12.70 12.75 -4.68
N ASP A 41 -12.98 13.74 -3.85
CA ASP A 41 -13.47 15.06 -4.30
C ASP A 41 -12.38 15.85 -5.07
N ARG A 42 -11.11 15.59 -4.78
CA ARG A 42 -9.99 16.30 -5.42
C ARG A 42 -9.46 15.61 -6.67
N SER A 43 -9.37 14.28 -6.69
CA SER A 43 -8.89 13.53 -7.85
C SER A 43 -9.22 12.04 -7.81
N LEU A 44 -10.07 11.60 -8.74
CA LEU A 44 -10.36 10.19 -8.98
C LEU A 44 -9.11 9.39 -9.40
N PHE A 45 -8.12 10.05 -10.02
CA PHE A 45 -6.84 9.43 -10.37
C PHE A 45 -6.04 9.05 -9.11
N LEU A 46 -6.03 9.88 -8.06
CA LEU A 46 -5.35 9.56 -6.81
C LEU A 46 -5.98 8.36 -6.12
N VAL A 47 -7.31 8.30 -6.09
CA VAL A 47 -8.05 7.15 -5.56
C VAL A 47 -7.66 5.86 -6.28
N LEU A 48 -7.50 5.92 -7.60
CA LEU A 48 -7.07 4.77 -8.39
C LEU A 48 -5.63 4.35 -8.02
N VAL A 49 -4.73 5.32 -7.85
CA VAL A 49 -3.34 5.08 -7.41
C VAL A 49 -3.32 4.46 -6.01
N ASP A 50 -4.16 4.91 -5.09
CA ASP A 50 -4.27 4.36 -3.73
C ASP A 50 -4.71 2.90 -3.75
N VAL A 51 -5.75 2.59 -4.51
CA VAL A 51 -6.22 1.21 -4.67
C VAL A 51 -5.14 0.34 -5.27
N LEU A 52 -4.43 0.83 -6.30
CA LEU A 52 -3.33 0.09 -6.92
C LEU A 52 -2.15 -0.11 -5.98
N LEU A 53 -1.79 0.87 -5.15
CA LEU A 53 -0.72 0.75 -4.17
C LEU A 53 -1.11 -0.20 -3.04
N LEU A 54 -2.35 -0.15 -2.58
CA LEU A 54 -2.83 -1.00 -1.48
C LEU A 54 -2.95 -2.46 -1.92
N VAL A 55 -3.64 -2.71 -3.04
CA VAL A 55 -3.80 -4.05 -3.60
C VAL A 55 -2.48 -4.58 -4.15
N GLY A 56 -1.75 -3.74 -4.89
CA GLY A 56 -0.45 -4.07 -5.46
C GLY A 56 0.59 -4.35 -4.40
N GLY A 57 0.71 -3.52 -3.36
CA GLY A 57 1.63 -3.72 -2.24
C GLY A 57 1.35 -5.02 -1.48
N PHE A 58 0.07 -5.34 -1.25
CA PHE A 58 -0.33 -6.60 -0.63
C PHE A 58 0.04 -7.82 -1.52
N LEU A 59 -0.32 -7.79 -2.80
CA LEU A 59 -0.01 -8.86 -3.75
C LEU A 59 1.50 -9.02 -3.97
N LEU A 60 2.25 -7.93 -4.05
CA LEU A 60 3.70 -7.95 -4.19
C LEU A 60 4.36 -8.61 -2.97
N GLY A 61 3.87 -8.32 -1.75
CA GLY A 61 4.31 -8.99 -0.53
C GLY A 61 4.11 -10.51 -0.60
N ILE A 62 2.97 -10.97 -1.12
CA ILE A 62 2.68 -12.39 -1.32
C ILE A 62 3.62 -12.99 -2.38
N VAL A 63 3.80 -12.33 -3.53
CA VAL A 63 4.63 -12.82 -4.64
C VAL A 63 6.11 -12.90 -4.27
N ILE A 64 6.66 -11.88 -3.60
CA ILE A 64 8.05 -11.89 -3.11
C ILE A 64 8.28 -13.05 -2.14
N MET A 65 7.30 -13.35 -1.28
CA MET A 65 7.40 -14.46 -0.35
C MET A 65 7.28 -15.82 -1.06
N ALA A 66 6.34 -15.97 -2.00
CA ALA A 66 6.16 -17.18 -2.79
C ALA A 66 7.42 -17.52 -3.61
N SER A 67 8.04 -16.50 -4.23
CA SER A 67 9.29 -16.67 -4.98
C SER A 67 10.46 -17.07 -4.08
N ARG A 68 10.59 -16.51 -2.87
CA ARG A 68 11.63 -16.92 -1.90
C ARG A 68 11.47 -18.35 -1.39
N ARG A 69 10.25 -18.89 -1.35
CA ARG A 69 10.00 -20.28 -0.94
C ARG A 69 10.37 -21.28 -2.04
N SER A 70 10.16 -20.92 -3.31
CA SER A 70 10.57 -21.71 -4.48
C SER A 70 12.09 -21.88 -4.58
N SER A 71 12.88 -20.96 -4.03
CA SER A 71 14.34 -20.93 -4.17
C SER A 71 15.10 -21.64 -3.05
N ARG A 72 14.42 -22.29 -2.08
CA ARG A 72 15.06 -23.12 -1.04
C ARG A 72 15.07 -24.59 -1.48
N PRO A 73 16.19 -25.13 -2.00
CA PRO A 73 16.34 -26.57 -2.20
C PRO A 73 16.38 -27.28 -0.83
N THR A 74 15.63 -28.37 -0.70
CA THR A 74 15.61 -29.29 0.43
C THR A 74 16.93 -30.02 0.62
#